data_AF-Q6FM85-F1
#
_entry.id   AF-Q6FM85-F1
#
_cell.length_a   1.000
_cell.length_b   1.000
_cell.length_c   1.000
_cell.angle_alpha   90.00
_cell.angle_beta   90.00
_cell.angle_gamma   90.00
#
_symmetry.space_group_name_H-M   'P 1'
#
loop_
_entity.id
_entity.type
_entity.pdbx_description
1 polymer ?
#
loop_
_entity_poly.entity_id
_entity_poly.type
_entity_poly.pdbx_seq_one_letter_code
_entity_poly.pdbx_strand_id
1 'polypeptide(L)'
;MKLPFRYTRAQLEIFRFSFCLLAPVAVMYYIGTDTDKKLNVPGFWPDPESLNQIPKEPYEIKAELARMKKERLEKRLKLEKRLKEEFGLDVEAEKAKMREELGLTSKTE
;
A
#
# COMPACT_ATOMS: atom_id res chain seq x y z
N MET A 1 -16.27 -37.07 47.58
CA MET A 1 -17.44 -36.16 47.58
C MET A 1 -18.41 -36.60 46.50
N LYS A 2 -19.59 -37.12 46.87
CA LYS A 2 -20.66 -37.44 45.89
C LYS A 2 -21.54 -36.20 45.77
N LEU A 3 -21.55 -35.57 44.60
CA LEU A 3 -22.38 -34.40 44.35
C LEU A 3 -23.87 -34.79 44.41
N PRO A 4 -24.74 -34.07 45.15
CA PRO A 4 -26.12 -34.45 45.43
C PRO A 4 -27.10 -34.04 44.30
N PHE A 5 -26.67 -34.06 43.04
CA PHE A 5 -27.49 -33.57 41.93
C PHE A 5 -27.90 -34.72 41.00
N ARG A 6 -29.22 -34.95 40.89
CA ARG A 6 -29.80 -35.86 39.89
C ARG A 6 -30.05 -35.06 38.61
N TYR A 7 -29.14 -35.15 37.63
CA TYR A 7 -29.33 -34.53 36.33
C TYR A 7 -30.18 -35.41 35.41
N THR A 8 -31.17 -34.81 34.77
CA THR A 8 -31.95 -35.48 33.73
C THR A 8 -31.25 -35.34 32.37
N ARG A 9 -31.50 -36.30 31.46
CA ARG A 9 -30.96 -36.26 30.10
C ARG A 9 -31.30 -34.95 29.38
N ALA A 10 -32.52 -34.45 29.55
CA ALA A 10 -32.95 -33.17 28.98
C ALA A 10 -32.12 -31.98 29.49
N GLN A 11 -31.76 -31.94 30.78
CA GLN A 11 -30.91 -30.88 31.33
C GLN A 11 -29.50 -30.88 30.70
N LEU A 12 -28.95 -32.06 30.42
CA LEU A 12 -27.65 -32.19 29.76
C LEU A 12 -27.70 -31.76 28.29
N GLU A 13 -28.78 -32.09 27.57
CA GLU A 13 -28.96 -31.64 26.18
C GLU A 13 -29.14 -30.12 26.10
N ILE A 14 -29.90 -29.52 27.03
CA ILE A 14 -30.06 -28.05 27.11
C ILE A 14 -28.71 -27.38 27.42
N PHE A 15 -27.92 -27.96 28.34
CA PHE A 15 -26.59 -27.45 28.64
C PHE A 15 -25.68 -27.52 27.41
N ARG A 16 -25.64 -28.67 26.73
CA ARG A 16 -24.85 -28.86 25.50
C ARG A 16 -25.24 -27.85 24.42
N PHE A 17 -26.54 -27.69 24.17
CA PHE A 17 -27.06 -26.74 23.19
C PHE A 17 -26.67 -25.30 23.55
N SER A 18 -26.90 -24.90 24.80
CA SER A 18 -26.57 -23.55 25.28
C SER A 18 -25.08 -23.28 25.22
N PHE A 19 -24.24 -24.26 25.57
CA PHE A 19 -22.79 -24.13 25.47
C PHE A 19 -22.34 -23.98 24.01
N CYS A 20 -22.86 -24.80 23.10
CA CYS A 20 -22.53 -24.72 21.68
C CYS A 20 -22.96 -23.39 21.04
N LEU A 21 -24.04 -22.77 21.51
CA LEU A 21 -24.48 -21.46 21.04
C LEU A 21 -23.71 -20.30 21.70
N LEU A 22 -23.60 -20.31 23.02
CA LEU A 22 -23.03 -19.18 23.77
C LEU A 22 -21.51 -19.12 23.67
N ALA A 23 -20.81 -20.26 23.55
CA ALA A 23 -19.36 -20.28 23.45
C ALA A 23 -18.82 -19.44 22.27
N PRO A 24 -19.24 -19.66 21.00
CA PRO A 24 -18.75 -18.85 19.89
C PRO A 24 -19.21 -17.38 19.98
N VAL A 25 -20.44 -17.12 20.45
CA VAL A 25 -20.95 -15.75 20.63
C VAL A 25 -20.12 -14.99 21.68
N ALA A 26 -19.78 -15.63 22.80
CA ALA A 26 -18.94 -15.04 23.83
C ALA A 26 -17.52 -14.77 23.33
N VAL A 27 -16.93 -15.70 22.58
CA VAL A 27 -15.61 -15.52 21.95
C VAL A 27 -15.63 -14.35 20.97
N MET A 28 -16.66 -14.24 20.12
CA MET A 28 -16.82 -13.12 19.19
C MET A 28 -17.06 -11.79 19.91
N TYR A 29 -17.86 -11.78 20.98
CA TYR A 29 -18.07 -10.55 21.75
C TYR A 29 -16.79 -10.10 22.47
N TYR A 30 -16.05 -11.05 23.04
CA TYR A 30 -14.81 -10.74 23.73
C TYR A 30 -13.70 -10.33 22.76
N ILE A 31 -13.43 -11.11 21.71
CA ILE A 31 -12.33 -10.81 20.79
C ILE A 31 -12.73 -9.70 19.80
N GLY A 32 -13.97 -9.71 19.30
CA GLY A 32 -14.44 -8.85 18.22
C GLY A 32 -14.59 -7.38 18.59
N THR A 33 -14.70 -7.04 19.87
CA THR A 33 -14.80 -5.64 20.32
C THR A 33 -13.50 -4.86 20.16
N ASP A 34 -12.35 -5.51 20.34
CA ASP A 34 -11.02 -4.90 20.25
C ASP A 34 -10.02 -5.92 19.69
N THR A 35 -10.22 -6.34 18.43
CA THR A 35 -9.38 -7.35 17.78
C THR A 35 -7.93 -6.89 17.66
N ASP A 36 -7.72 -5.62 17.31
CA ASP A 36 -6.40 -5.03 17.15
C ASP A 36 -5.63 -5.13 18.47
N LYS A 37 -6.14 -4.57 19.57
CA LYS A 37 -5.43 -4.61 20.86
C LYS A 37 -5.17 -6.04 21.39
N LYS A 38 -6.08 -7.00 21.12
CA LYS A 38 -6.02 -8.35 21.69
C LYS A 38 -5.21 -9.33 20.84
N LEU A 39 -5.14 -9.12 19.53
CA LEU A 39 -4.46 -10.01 18.59
C LEU A 39 -3.23 -9.36 17.93
N ASN A 40 -2.96 -8.07 18.19
CA ASN A 40 -1.78 -7.41 17.64
C ASN A 40 -0.51 -8.02 18.23
N VAL A 41 0.44 -8.28 17.34
CA VAL A 41 1.75 -8.83 17.66
C VAL A 41 2.72 -7.65 17.72
N PRO A 42 3.53 -7.51 18.78
CA PRO A 42 4.50 -6.42 18.87
C PRO A 42 5.45 -6.48 17.67
N GLY A 43 5.54 -5.38 16.92
CA GLY A 43 6.38 -5.29 15.71
C GLY A 43 5.80 -5.96 14.47
N PHE A 44 4.50 -6.30 14.44
CA PHE A 44 3.88 -6.82 13.22
C PHE A 44 3.88 -5.81 12.07
N TRP A 45 3.59 -4.54 12.40
CA TRP A 45 3.64 -3.43 11.44
C TRP A 45 5.00 -2.73 11.52
N PRO A 46 5.60 -2.34 10.38
CA PRO A 46 6.77 -1.48 10.39
C PRO A 46 6.40 -0.15 11.04
N ASP A 47 7.35 0.43 11.79
CA ASP A 47 7.11 1.70 12.49
C ASP A 47 6.61 2.75 11.50
N PRO A 48 5.51 3.48 11.81
CA PRO A 48 4.93 4.45 10.90
C PRO A 48 5.93 5.50 10.46
N GLU A 49 6.94 5.82 11.28
CA GLU A 49 8.03 6.74 10.96
C GLU A 49 9.02 6.19 9.92
N SER A 50 9.17 4.86 9.83
CA SER A 50 10.01 4.19 8.83
C SER A 50 9.39 4.18 7.43
N LEU A 51 8.08 4.41 7.33
CA LEU A 51 7.39 4.46 6.05
C LEU A 51 7.65 5.78 5.34
N ASN A 52 7.58 5.73 4.00
CA ASN A 52 7.64 6.92 3.16
C ASN A 52 6.48 7.85 3.51
N GLN A 53 6.79 8.99 4.13
CA GLN A 53 5.80 10.00 4.49
C GLN A 53 5.42 10.78 3.24
N ILE A 54 4.19 10.57 2.78
CA ILE A 54 3.65 11.35 1.67
C ILE A 54 3.42 12.77 2.18
N PRO A 55 3.97 13.80 1.51
CA PRO A 55 3.70 15.19 1.87
C PRO A 55 2.20 15.47 1.84
N LYS A 56 1.65 15.94 2.96
CA LYS A 56 0.19 16.20 3.09
C LYS A 56 -0.16 17.64 2.76
N GLU A 57 0.77 18.57 3.00
CA GLU A 57 0.53 19.99 2.83
C GLU A 57 0.81 20.46 1.38
N PRO A 58 -0.01 21.39 0.83
CA PRO A 58 0.14 21.84 -0.56
C PRO A 58 1.51 22.45 -0.90
N TYR A 59 2.18 23.11 0.05
CA TYR A 59 3.50 23.70 -0.17
C TYR A 59 4.59 22.63 -0.27
N GLU A 60 4.51 21.58 0.56
CA GLU A 60 5.45 20.46 0.56
C GLU A 60 5.33 19.66 -0.74
N ILE A 61 4.10 19.45 -1.22
CA ILE A 61 3.84 18.79 -2.50
C ILE A 61 4.51 19.57 -3.65
N LYS A 62 4.40 20.89 -3.67
CA LYS A 62 5.04 21.73 -4.71
C LYS A 62 6.57 21.64 -4.67
N ALA A 63 7.14 21.64 -3.46
CA ALA A 63 8.59 21.51 -3.28
C ALA A 63 9.10 20.14 -3.76
N GLU A 64 8.40 19.07 -3.40
CA GLU A 64 8.74 17.70 -3.80
C GLU A 64 8.58 17.52 -5.33
N LEU A 65 7.52 18.05 -5.93
CA LEU A 65 7.35 18.06 -7.39
C LEU A 65 8.48 18.82 -8.10
N ALA A 66 8.94 19.95 -7.55
CA ALA A 66 10.07 20.68 -8.10
C ALA A 66 11.37 19.87 -8.01
N ARG A 67 11.61 19.17 -6.90
CA ARG A 67 12.74 18.23 -6.73
C ARG A 67 12.70 17.13 -7.80
N MET A 68 11.55 16.48 -7.97
CA MET A 68 11.38 15.41 -8.95
C MET A 68 11.55 15.90 -10.40
N LYS A 69 11.16 17.14 -10.72
CA LYS A 69 11.38 17.71 -12.06
C LYS A 69 12.85 17.95 -12.34
N LYS A 70 13.61 18.46 -11.36
CA LYS A 70 15.07 18.67 -11.48
C LYS A 70 15.81 17.35 -11.68
N GLU A 71 15.52 16.34 -10.86
CA GLU A 71 16.14 15.01 -10.98
C GLU A 71 15.86 14.36 -12.34
N ARG A 72 14.62 14.49 -12.86
CA ARG A 72 14.28 14.00 -14.20
C ARG A 72 15.07 14.72 -15.29
N LEU A 73 15.26 16.03 -15.18
CA LEU A 73 16.03 16.80 -16.16
C LEU A 73 17.51 16.39 -16.12
N GLU A 74 18.10 16.26 -14.94
CA GLU A 74 19.48 15.81 -14.78
C GLU A 74 19.71 14.40 -15.33
N LYS A 75 18.78 13.47 -15.07
CA LYS A 75 18.83 12.12 -15.65
C LYS A 75 18.77 12.16 -17.17
N ARG A 76 17.89 12.99 -17.75
CA ARG A 76 17.81 13.17 -19.21
C ARG A 76 19.12 13.71 -19.79
N LEU A 77 19.66 14.78 -19.22
CA LEU A 77 20.92 15.37 -19.66
C LEU A 77 22.09 14.38 -19.55
N LYS A 78 22.13 13.59 -18.48
CA LYS A 78 23.17 12.55 -18.30
C LYS A 78 23.07 11.45 -19.35
N LEU A 79 21.84 11.03 -19.69
CA LEU A 79 21.60 10.04 -20.75
C LEU A 79 21.96 10.59 -22.13
N GLU A 80 21.59 11.84 -22.43
CA GLU A 80 21.94 12.50 -23.70
C GLU A 80 23.46 12.65 -23.86
N LYS A 81 24.18 13.02 -22.79
CA LYS A 81 25.65 13.08 -22.79
C LYS A 81 26.27 11.71 -23.05
N ARG A 82 25.82 10.68 -22.32
CA ARG A 82 26.30 9.31 -22.52
C ARG A 82 26.07 8.86 -23.97
N LEU A 83 24.88 9.13 -24.53
CA LEU A 83 24.56 8.71 -25.89
C LEU A 83 25.44 9.40 -26.93
N LYS A 84 25.73 10.70 -26.72
CA LYS A 84 26.62 11.48 -27.59
C LYS A 84 28.08 11.01 -27.50
N GLU A 85 28.56 10.69 -26.30
CA GLU A 85 29.94 10.25 -26.06
C GLU A 85 30.19 8.81 -26.55
N GLU A 86 29.27 7.88 -26.29
CA GLU A 86 29.44 6.45 -26.61
C GLU A 86 29.04 6.12 -28.06
N PHE A 87 27.99 6.76 -28.60
CA PHE A 87 27.42 6.39 -29.90
C PHE A 87 27.52 7.50 -30.96
N GLY A 88 27.99 8.70 -30.61
CA GLY A 88 28.11 9.83 -31.54
C GLY A 88 26.77 10.32 -32.12
N LEU A 89 25.64 9.83 -31.60
CA LEU A 89 24.30 10.15 -32.06
C LEU A 89 23.81 11.42 -31.35
N ASP A 90 23.43 12.43 -32.14
CA ASP A 90 22.75 13.61 -31.62
C ASP A 90 21.25 13.36 -31.53
N VAL A 91 20.75 13.19 -30.30
CA VAL A 91 19.35 12.85 -29.99
C VAL A 91 18.37 13.84 -30.62
N GLU A 92 18.74 15.12 -30.72
CA GLU A 92 17.87 16.15 -31.27
C GLU A 92 17.82 16.12 -32.81
N ALA A 93 18.93 15.80 -33.47
CA ALA A 93 18.97 15.61 -34.92
C ALA A 93 18.16 14.37 -35.34
N GLU A 94 18.26 13.28 -34.58
CA GLU A 94 17.55 12.04 -34.86
C GLU A 94 16.05 12.15 -34.57
N LYS A 95 15.65 12.86 -33.51
CA LYS A 95 14.24 13.20 -33.26
C LYS A 95 13.66 14.09 -34.35
N ALA A 96 14.42 15.06 -34.88
CA ALA A 96 13.96 15.95 -35.94
C ALA A 96 13.67 15.15 -37.22
N LYS A 97 14.59 14.25 -37.61
CA LYS A 97 14.39 13.32 -38.73
C LYS A 97 13.21 12.40 -38.51
N MET A 98 13.10 11.75 -37.35
CA MET A 98 11.95 10.89 -37.03
C MET A 98 10.61 11.67 -37.03
N ARG A 99 10.59 12.92 -36.56
CA ARG A 99 9.37 13.75 -36.55
C ARG A 99 8.94 14.17 -37.95
N GLU A 100 9.90 14.42 -38.83
CA GLU A 100 9.69 14.70 -40.25
C GLU A 100 9.20 13.45 -40.98
N GLU A 101 9.82 12.29 -40.73
CA GLU A 101 9.40 10.98 -41.24
C GLU A 101 8.01 10.54 -40.75
N LEU A 102 7.66 10.86 -39.50
CA LEU A 102 6.32 10.62 -38.92
C LEU A 102 5.26 11.63 -39.40
N GLY A 103 5.62 12.58 -40.26
CA GLY A 103 4.68 13.51 -40.91
C GLY A 103 3.97 14.49 -39.96
N LEU A 104 4.58 14.84 -38.81
CA LEU A 104 3.98 15.72 -37.80
C LEU A 104 4.21 17.23 -38.06
N THR A 105 4.49 17.61 -39.30
CA THR A 105 4.60 19.02 -39.70
C THR A 105 3.23 19.55 -40.13
N SER A 106 2.74 20.55 -39.38
CA SER A 106 1.59 21.42 -39.64
C SER A 106 0.19 20.81 -39.61
N LYS A 107 -0.47 20.93 -38.45
CA LYS A 107 -1.82 21.51 -38.40
C LYS A 107 -1.76 22.72 -37.49
N THR A 108 -1.34 23.84 -38.08
CA THR A 108 -1.58 25.18 -37.55
C THR A 108 -2.64 25.77 -38.46
N GLU A 109 -3.90 25.61 -38.06
CA GLU A 109 -5.02 26.51 -38.42
C GLU A 109 -5.56 27.08 -37.11
#